data_AF-A0A9W4XPV5-F1
#
_entry.id   AF-A0A9W4XPV5-F1
#
_cell.length_a   1.000
_cell.length_b   1.000
_cell.length_c   1.000
_cell.angle_alpha   90.00
_cell.angle_beta   90.00
_cell.angle_gamma   90.00
#
_symmetry.space_group_name_H-M   'P 1'
#
loop_
_entity.id
_entity.type
_entity.pdbx_description
1 polymer ?
#
loop_
_entity_poly.entity_id
_entity_poly.type
_entity_poly.pdbx_seq_one_letter_code
_entity_poly.pdbx_strand_id
1 'polypeptide(L)'
;MKAIPKAPRTAATPTTPSILLTLPFSLQVRIFSYLPLPTATKLRGTCRHLYTSIPRPSHAQLLEAEKTPSANPKKKSKDTYYFPYHVQPSFWSKPLRKTTTFITCRYCVCMLPDHLFADNMAVRDRAPGGVNAHKRFCIQCGLKPPATTGAKPKYPRGTRFRVNGEELVVCIGCRKVFMLESKKVRGKCYACGKIQEVDGSDWGAGEVENLRTKAWKRADFNFGANS
;
A
#
# COMPACT_ATOMS: atom_id res chain seq x y z
N MET A 1 -41.00 24.94 4.09
CA MET A 1 -39.67 24.28 3.92
C MET A 1 -38.63 25.14 4.63
N LYS A 2 -38.11 24.69 5.79
CA LYS A 2 -37.14 25.48 6.58
C LYS A 2 -35.71 25.17 6.10
N ALA A 3 -34.98 26.20 5.70
CA ALA A 3 -33.59 26.09 5.25
C ALA A 3 -32.67 25.74 6.44
N ILE A 4 -31.82 24.74 6.25
CA ILE A 4 -30.81 24.34 7.23
C ILE A 4 -29.61 25.30 7.10
N PRO A 5 -29.23 26.05 8.15
CA PRO A 5 -28.07 26.92 8.08
C PRO A 5 -26.78 26.12 7.97
N LYS A 6 -25.93 26.45 6.99
CA LYS A 6 -24.59 25.88 6.82
C LYS A 6 -23.71 26.31 8.00
N ALA A 7 -23.12 25.31 8.66
CA ALA A 7 -22.15 25.53 9.73
C ALA A 7 -20.97 26.39 9.24
N PRO A 8 -20.47 27.33 10.08
CA PRO A 8 -19.32 28.15 9.75
C PRO A 8 -18.07 27.28 9.58
N ARG A 9 -17.30 27.55 8.51
CA ARG A 9 -15.99 26.94 8.27
C ARG A 9 -15.08 27.23 9.46
N THR A 10 -14.64 26.18 10.15
CA THR A 10 -13.60 26.25 11.16
C THR A 10 -12.34 26.90 10.56
N ALA A 11 -11.83 27.92 11.25
CA ALA A 11 -10.62 28.64 10.89
C ALA A 11 -9.43 27.68 10.81
N ALA A 12 -8.71 27.73 9.69
CA ALA A 12 -7.51 26.94 9.46
C ALA A 12 -6.42 27.31 10.47
N THR A 13 -5.81 26.31 11.10
CA THR A 13 -4.64 26.50 11.96
C THR A 13 -3.45 27.04 11.16
N PRO A 14 -2.60 27.90 11.75
CA PRO A 14 -1.42 28.46 11.08
C PRO A 14 -0.47 27.32 10.70
N THR A 15 -0.41 27.03 9.41
CA THR A 15 0.41 25.95 8.87
C THR A 15 1.85 26.42 8.84
N THR A 16 2.74 25.75 9.55
CA THR A 16 4.17 26.07 9.54
C THR A 16 4.67 26.06 8.09
N PRO A 17 5.27 27.14 7.58
CA PRO A 17 5.73 27.19 6.21
C PRO A 17 6.77 26.09 6.00
N SER A 18 6.63 25.34 4.91
CA SER A 18 7.58 24.28 4.57
C SER A 18 8.96 24.91 4.35
N ILE A 19 9.97 24.51 5.15
CA ILE A 19 11.34 25.03 5.08
C ILE A 19 11.88 25.03 3.64
N LEU A 20 11.52 24.01 2.87
CA LEU A 20 11.88 23.86 1.45
C LEU A 20 11.42 25.03 0.56
N LEU A 21 10.27 25.65 0.87
CA LEU A 21 9.71 26.77 0.11
C LEU A 21 10.24 28.13 0.59
N THR A 22 10.79 28.20 1.80
CA THR A 22 11.42 29.41 2.36
C THR A 22 12.86 29.61 1.85
N LEU A 23 13.49 28.55 1.32
CA LEU A 23 14.84 28.63 0.76
C LEU A 23 14.88 29.43 -0.56
N PRO A 24 15.97 30.17 -0.84
CA PRO A 24 16.22 30.77 -2.15
C PRO A 24 16.15 29.73 -3.28
N PHE A 25 15.63 30.14 -4.45
CA PHE A 25 15.42 29.25 -5.59
C PHE A 25 16.70 28.53 -6.04
N SER A 26 17.86 29.20 -5.99
CA SER A 26 19.16 28.60 -6.33
C SER A 26 19.49 27.37 -5.46
N LEU A 27 19.19 27.46 -4.16
CA LEU A 27 19.37 26.34 -3.23
C LEU A 27 18.35 25.24 -3.47
N GLN A 28 17.11 25.58 -3.80
CA GLN A 28 16.09 24.60 -4.14
C GLN A 28 16.48 23.74 -5.34
N VAL A 29 16.91 24.37 -6.45
CA VAL A 29 17.37 23.66 -7.65
C VAL A 29 18.55 22.75 -7.34
N ARG A 30 19.51 23.23 -6.52
CA ARG A 30 20.66 22.44 -6.08
C ARG A 30 20.25 21.26 -5.20
N ILE A 31 19.24 21.40 -4.34
CA ILE A 31 18.69 20.27 -3.58
C ILE A 31 18.03 19.26 -4.53
N PHE A 32 17.22 19.74 -5.48
CA PHE A 32 16.48 18.90 -6.43
C PHE A 32 17.40 18.06 -7.33
N SER A 33 18.60 18.55 -7.66
CA SER A 33 19.56 17.78 -8.46
C SER A 33 20.14 16.56 -7.73
N TYR A 34 20.15 16.55 -6.39
CA TYR A 34 20.60 15.39 -5.59
C TYR A 34 19.48 14.39 -5.26
N LEU A 35 18.22 14.72 -5.57
CA LEU A 35 17.10 13.84 -5.27
C LEU A 35 17.01 12.71 -6.31
N PRO A 36 16.90 11.43 -5.89
CA PRO A 36 16.68 10.34 -6.81
C PRO A 36 15.31 10.48 -7.49
N LEU A 37 15.23 10.05 -8.76
CA LEU A 37 14.07 10.26 -9.64
C LEU A 37 12.71 9.88 -9.02
N PRO A 38 12.55 8.76 -8.29
CA PRO A 38 11.27 8.41 -7.66
C PRO A 38 10.84 9.46 -6.63
N THR A 39 11.78 10.01 -5.88
CA THR A 39 11.53 11.01 -4.84
C THR A 39 11.27 12.37 -5.47
N ALA A 40 12.06 12.77 -6.48
CA ALA A 40 11.83 14.00 -7.24
C ALA A 40 10.44 14.01 -7.90
N THR A 41 10.02 12.89 -8.49
CA THR A 41 8.69 12.75 -9.12
C THR A 41 7.56 12.88 -8.10
N LYS A 42 7.71 12.29 -6.92
CA LYS A 42 6.75 12.44 -5.81
C LYS A 42 6.68 13.88 -5.31
N LEU A 43 7.84 14.51 -5.12
CA LEU A 43 7.97 15.90 -4.66
C LEU A 43 7.36 16.87 -5.67
N ARG A 44 7.54 16.61 -6.97
CA ARG A 44 6.92 17.39 -8.05
C ARG A 44 5.38 17.38 -8.00
N GLY A 45 4.79 16.32 -7.43
CA GLY A 45 3.34 16.18 -7.30
C GLY A 45 2.72 16.81 -6.04
N THR A 46 3.51 17.43 -5.15
CA THR A 46 3.00 17.95 -3.87
C THR A 46 2.41 19.35 -3.96
N CYS A 47 3.04 20.26 -4.71
CA CYS A 47 2.55 21.63 -4.90
C CYS A 47 2.92 22.21 -6.27
N ARG A 48 2.23 23.30 -6.66
CA ARG A 48 2.42 23.95 -7.97
C ARG A 48 3.82 24.52 -8.17
N HIS A 49 4.42 25.10 -7.12
CA HIS A 49 5.79 25.64 -7.17
C HIS A 49 6.82 24.55 -7.49
N LEU A 50 6.70 23.39 -6.84
CA LEU A 50 7.60 22.25 -7.06
C LEU A 50 7.32 21.58 -8.40
N TYR A 51 6.09 21.63 -8.90
CA TYR A 51 5.74 21.12 -10.23
C TYR A 51 6.49 21.83 -11.36
N THR A 52 6.66 23.14 -11.23
CA THR A 52 7.37 23.99 -12.21
C THR A 52 8.88 24.02 -11.96
N SER A 53 9.31 23.98 -10.70
CA SER A 53 10.73 24.05 -10.34
C SER A 53 11.49 22.74 -10.59
N ILE A 54 10.82 21.59 -10.45
CA ILE A 54 11.43 20.28 -10.70
C ILE A 54 11.20 19.92 -12.18
N PRO A 55 12.27 19.77 -12.99
CA PRO A 55 12.13 19.45 -14.40
C PRO A 55 11.44 18.10 -14.58
N ARG A 56 10.64 17.99 -15.65
CA ARG A 56 10.01 16.71 -16.00
C ARG A 56 11.11 15.71 -16.38
N PRO A 57 11.12 14.49 -15.81
CA PRO A 57 12.11 13.49 -16.20
C PRO A 57 11.95 13.11 -17.66
N SER A 58 13.08 12.93 -18.35
CA SER A 58 13.10 12.44 -19.72
C SER A 58 12.72 10.95 -19.77
N HIS A 59 12.29 10.47 -20.94
CA HIS A 59 11.98 9.05 -21.12
C HIS A 59 13.17 8.14 -20.81
N ALA A 60 14.38 8.53 -21.23
CA ALA A 60 15.61 7.80 -20.93
C ALA A 60 15.87 7.70 -19.42
N GLN A 61 15.64 8.79 -18.68
CA GLN A 61 15.78 8.80 -17.22
C GLN A 61 14.74 7.91 -16.53
N LEU A 62 13.51 7.80 -17.06
CA LEU A 62 12.49 6.88 -16.54
C LEU A 62 12.90 5.42 -16.74
N LEU A 63 13.44 5.06 -17.91
CA LEU A 63 13.97 3.72 -18.19
C LEU A 63 15.17 3.37 -17.29
N GLU A 64 16.03 4.33 -17.00
CA GLU A 64 17.15 4.13 -16.10
C GLU A 64 16.69 4.01 -14.64
N ALA A 65 15.69 4.80 -14.23
CA ALA A 65 15.08 4.67 -12.91
C ALA A 65 14.48 3.28 -12.71
N GLU A 66 13.86 2.67 -13.71
CA GLU A 66 13.38 1.27 -13.67
C GLU A 66 14.50 0.24 -13.43
N LYS A 67 15.77 0.57 -13.72
CA LYS A 67 16.90 -0.30 -13.41
C LYS A 67 17.35 -0.17 -11.95
N THR A 68 16.98 0.92 -11.28
CA THR A 68 17.40 1.17 -9.88
C THR A 68 16.66 0.26 -8.89
N PRO A 69 17.30 -0.16 -7.79
CA PRO A 69 16.69 -1.03 -6.77
C PRO A 69 15.39 -0.47 -6.16
N SER A 70 15.26 0.86 -6.17
CA SER A 70 14.13 1.60 -5.60
C SER A 70 12.86 1.52 -6.45
N ALA A 71 12.99 1.39 -7.78
CA ALA A 71 11.86 1.20 -8.70
C ALA A 71 11.70 -0.26 -9.12
N ASN A 72 12.76 -1.05 -9.00
CA ASN A 72 12.79 -2.47 -9.30
C ASN A 72 13.47 -3.20 -8.15
N PRO A 73 12.71 -3.81 -7.23
CA PRO A 73 13.30 -4.57 -6.11
C PRO A 73 14.14 -5.78 -6.58
N LYS A 74 14.24 -6.04 -7.89
CA LYS A 74 15.09 -7.06 -8.48
C LYS A 74 16.54 -6.57 -8.55
N LYS A 75 17.35 -6.81 -7.50
CA LYS A 75 18.80 -7.12 -7.58
C LYS A 75 19.44 -7.04 -6.19
N LYS A 76 19.20 -8.06 -5.35
CA LYS A 76 20.18 -8.63 -4.41
C LYS A 76 19.74 -10.07 -4.04
N SER A 77 19.82 -10.99 -5.01
CA SER A 77 20.33 -12.36 -4.89
C SER A 77 19.97 -13.11 -6.18
N LYS A 78 20.76 -14.12 -6.55
CA LYS A 78 20.48 -15.04 -7.67
C LYS A 78 19.39 -16.06 -7.33
N ASP A 79 18.69 -15.87 -6.21
CA ASP A 79 17.50 -16.63 -5.90
C ASP A 79 16.36 -15.92 -6.63
N THR A 80 15.75 -16.63 -7.57
CA THR A 80 14.30 -16.77 -7.70
C THR A 80 13.47 -15.51 -7.48
N TYR A 81 12.59 -15.17 -8.42
CA TYR A 81 11.49 -14.22 -8.19
C TYR A 81 10.61 -14.62 -6.99
N TYR A 82 11.10 -14.34 -5.77
CA TYR A 82 10.47 -14.66 -4.51
C TYR A 82 9.61 -13.45 -4.15
N PHE A 83 8.38 -13.50 -4.65
CA PHE A 83 7.27 -12.94 -3.92
C PHE A 83 7.37 -13.46 -2.48
N PRO A 84 7.53 -12.61 -1.44
CA PRO A 84 7.70 -13.08 -0.07
C PRO A 84 6.36 -13.54 0.57
N TYR A 85 5.47 -14.09 -0.26
CA TYR A 85 4.24 -14.74 0.15
C TYR A 85 4.23 -16.08 -0.56
N HIS A 86 4.29 -17.17 0.20
CA HIS A 86 4.00 -18.53 -0.29
C HIS A 86 2.54 -18.58 -0.73
N VAL A 87 2.23 -18.00 -1.88
CA VAL A 87 1.11 -18.42 -2.70
C VAL A 87 1.61 -19.72 -3.33
N GLN A 88 0.89 -20.83 -3.16
CA GLN A 88 1.35 -22.09 -3.74
C GLN A 88 1.62 -21.92 -5.24
N PRO A 89 2.69 -22.54 -5.78
CA PRO A 89 3.11 -22.38 -7.18
C PRO A 89 2.00 -22.60 -8.21
N SER A 90 1.00 -23.42 -7.87
CA SER A 90 -0.18 -23.75 -8.68
C SER A 90 -1.07 -22.56 -9.04
N PHE A 91 -0.97 -21.43 -8.33
CA PHE A 91 -1.74 -20.21 -8.63
C PHE A 91 -1.27 -19.50 -9.91
N TRP A 92 0.04 -19.54 -10.20
CA TRP A 92 0.62 -18.86 -11.36
C TRP A 92 0.84 -19.79 -12.56
N SER A 93 0.62 -21.10 -12.38
CA SER A 93 0.73 -22.11 -13.46
C SER A 93 -0.48 -22.16 -14.38
N LYS A 94 -1.61 -21.56 -13.98
CA LYS A 94 -2.75 -21.37 -14.88
C LYS A 94 -2.33 -20.37 -15.95
N PRO A 95 -2.60 -20.61 -17.24
CA PRO A 95 -2.20 -19.71 -18.31
C PRO A 95 -2.74 -18.31 -17.99
N LEU A 96 -1.82 -17.37 -17.74
CA LEU A 96 -2.11 -15.96 -17.63
C LEU A 96 -3.01 -15.59 -18.80
N ARG A 97 -4.10 -14.84 -18.56
CA ARG A 97 -4.87 -14.24 -19.64
C ARG A 97 -3.87 -13.64 -20.64
N LYS A 98 -4.00 -14.00 -21.92
CA LYS A 98 -3.09 -13.68 -23.03
C LYS A 98 -2.77 -12.17 -23.20
N THR A 99 -3.41 -11.29 -22.44
CA THR A 99 -3.26 -9.84 -22.48
C THR A 99 -2.97 -9.31 -21.08
N THR A 100 -1.70 -9.31 -20.65
CA THR A 100 -1.30 -8.58 -19.43
C THR A 100 -1.38 -7.09 -19.71
N THR A 101 -2.38 -6.40 -19.14
CA THR A 101 -2.45 -4.94 -19.24
C THR A 101 -1.55 -4.32 -18.17
N PHE A 102 -0.74 -3.32 -18.56
CA PHE A 102 0.15 -2.64 -17.63
C PHE A 102 -0.53 -1.42 -17.00
N ILE A 103 -0.38 -1.28 -15.69
CA ILE A 103 -1.06 -0.28 -14.88
C ILE A 103 -0.05 0.36 -13.92
N THR A 104 -0.14 1.67 -13.71
CA THR A 104 0.73 2.40 -12.77
C THR A 104 0.21 2.36 -11.34
N CYS A 105 1.12 2.15 -10.38
CA CYS A 105 0.84 2.27 -8.96
C CYS A 105 1.15 3.70 -8.46
N ARG A 106 0.23 4.33 -7.73
CA ARG A 106 0.43 5.68 -7.16
C ARG A 106 1.64 5.79 -6.23
N TYR A 107 1.92 4.74 -5.46
CA TYR A 107 2.89 4.82 -4.36
C TYR A 107 4.32 4.48 -4.79
N CYS A 108 4.52 3.39 -5.54
CA CYS A 108 5.83 3.04 -6.07
C CYS A 108 6.13 3.67 -7.43
N VAL A 109 5.11 4.19 -8.13
CA VAL A 109 5.25 4.83 -9.46
C VAL A 109 5.70 3.85 -10.55
N CYS A 110 5.81 2.56 -10.24
CA CYS A 110 6.13 1.51 -11.21
C CYS A 110 4.93 1.21 -12.12
N MET A 111 5.20 0.95 -13.40
CA MET A 111 4.29 0.24 -14.30
C MET A 111 4.38 -1.26 -13.99
N LEU A 112 3.25 -1.84 -13.63
CA LEU A 112 3.16 -3.24 -13.18
C LEU A 112 2.03 -3.94 -13.95
N PRO A 113 2.14 -5.26 -14.18
CA PRO A 113 1.04 -6.04 -14.71
C PRO A 113 -0.21 -5.94 -13.81
N ASP A 114 -1.38 -5.97 -14.43
CA ASP A 114 -2.70 -5.97 -13.78
C ASP A 114 -2.86 -7.00 -12.65
N HIS A 115 -2.32 -8.21 -12.79
CA HIS A 115 -2.35 -9.25 -11.75
C HIS A 115 -1.58 -8.90 -10.47
N LEU A 116 -0.80 -7.82 -10.45
CA LEU A 116 -0.18 -7.27 -9.23
C LEU A 116 -1.05 -6.24 -8.52
N PHE A 117 -2.28 -6.05 -9.00
CA PHE A 117 -3.31 -5.21 -8.42
C PHE A 117 -4.52 -6.06 -8.05
N ALA A 118 -5.31 -5.59 -7.08
CA ALA A 118 -6.63 -6.16 -6.88
C ALA A 118 -7.54 -5.82 -8.07
N ASP A 119 -8.50 -6.69 -8.41
CA ASP A 119 -9.40 -6.51 -9.55
C ASP A 119 -10.08 -5.14 -9.55
N ASN A 120 -10.49 -4.69 -8.37
CA ASN A 120 -11.11 -3.38 -8.14
C ASN A 120 -10.19 -2.18 -8.45
N MET A 121 -8.89 -2.40 -8.69
CA MET A 121 -7.91 -1.38 -9.08
C MET A 121 -7.67 -1.34 -10.58
N ALA A 122 -8.16 -2.33 -11.34
CA ALA A 122 -8.02 -2.43 -12.78
C ALA A 122 -9.33 -2.16 -13.56
N VAL A 123 -10.46 -2.02 -12.87
CA VAL A 123 -11.79 -1.87 -13.49
C VAL A 123 -12.45 -0.49 -13.25
N ARG A 124 -13.47 -0.18 -14.06
CA ARG A 124 -14.35 1.00 -13.96
C ARG A 124 -13.56 2.32 -13.93
N ASP A 125 -13.87 3.23 -13.00
CA ASP A 125 -13.18 4.52 -12.85
C ASP A 125 -11.69 4.37 -12.50
N ARG A 126 -11.28 3.17 -12.08
CA ARG A 126 -9.88 2.83 -11.86
C ARG A 126 -9.30 2.03 -13.03
N ALA A 127 -9.98 1.83 -14.16
CA ALA A 127 -9.36 1.32 -15.39
C ALA A 127 -8.51 2.40 -16.08
N PRO A 128 -7.49 2.07 -16.89
CA PRO A 128 -6.63 3.05 -17.58
C PRO A 128 -7.46 4.19 -18.22
N GLY A 129 -7.10 5.44 -17.96
CA GLY A 129 -7.87 6.63 -18.39
C GLY A 129 -9.04 7.04 -17.48
N GLY A 130 -9.44 6.23 -16.50
CA GLY A 130 -10.55 6.55 -15.59
C GLY A 130 -10.24 7.66 -14.57
N VAL A 131 -11.28 8.35 -14.10
CA VAL A 131 -11.21 9.50 -13.16
C VAL A 131 -10.47 9.16 -11.86
N ASN A 132 -10.58 7.91 -11.40
CA ASN A 132 -9.97 7.40 -10.18
C ASN A 132 -8.66 6.61 -10.45
N ALA A 133 -8.07 6.70 -11.64
CA ALA A 133 -6.79 6.06 -11.97
C ALA A 133 -5.65 6.43 -11.00
N HIS A 134 -5.62 7.68 -10.54
CA HIS A 134 -4.63 8.18 -9.58
C HIS A 134 -4.77 7.58 -8.17
N LYS A 135 -5.84 6.82 -7.88
CA LYS A 135 -6.06 6.15 -6.58
C LYS A 135 -5.59 4.69 -6.57
N ARG A 136 -5.02 4.19 -7.67
CA ARG A 136 -4.52 2.82 -7.76
C ARG A 136 -3.29 2.60 -6.91
N PHE A 137 -3.17 1.38 -6.40
CA PHE A 137 -1.96 0.91 -5.76
C PHE A 137 -1.81 -0.59 -5.95
N CYS A 138 -0.56 -1.05 -6.12
CA CYS A 138 -0.28 -2.47 -6.19
C CYS A 138 -0.48 -3.13 -4.83
N ILE A 139 -0.64 -4.45 -4.84
CA ILE A 139 -0.84 -5.27 -3.63
C ILE A 139 0.28 -5.01 -2.62
N GLN A 140 1.53 -4.98 -3.06
CA GLN A 140 2.69 -4.75 -2.19
C GLN A 140 2.66 -3.40 -1.48
N CYS A 141 2.31 -2.32 -2.19
CA CYS A 141 2.15 -1.00 -1.58
C CYS A 141 0.93 -0.95 -0.64
N GLY A 142 -0.12 -1.71 -0.92
CA GLY A 142 -1.28 -1.80 -0.04
C GLY A 142 -1.00 -2.52 1.29
N LEU A 143 -0.04 -3.46 1.31
CA LEU A 143 0.36 -4.22 2.50
C LEU A 143 1.31 -3.44 3.43
N LYS A 144 2.07 -2.50 2.89
CA LYS A 144 2.99 -1.68 3.68
C LYS A 144 2.23 -0.50 4.32
N PRO A 145 2.43 -0.19 5.60
CA PRO A 145 1.97 1.08 6.15
C PRO A 145 2.69 2.23 5.43
N PRO A 146 2.03 3.38 5.20
CA PRO A 146 2.71 4.57 4.69
C PRO A 146 3.83 4.98 5.66
N ALA A 147 5.06 5.06 5.16
CA ALA A 147 6.26 5.30 5.96
C ALA A 147 6.22 6.63 6.75
N THR A 148 5.40 7.59 6.31
CA THR A 148 5.45 8.98 6.75
C THR A 148 4.35 9.39 7.74
N THR A 149 3.36 8.55 8.03
CA THR A 149 2.14 9.03 8.72
C THR A 149 1.67 8.13 9.88
N GLY A 150 2.40 7.05 10.19
CA GLY A 150 1.94 6.04 11.16
C GLY A 150 0.60 5.40 10.76
N ALA A 151 0.15 5.62 9.53
CA ALA A 151 -1.16 5.23 9.06
C ALA A 151 -1.25 3.71 8.86
N LYS A 152 -2.45 3.15 9.03
CA LYS A 152 -2.70 1.72 8.80
C LYS A 152 -2.46 1.36 7.32
N PRO A 153 -1.96 0.14 7.03
CA PRO A 153 -1.87 -0.35 5.65
C PRO A 153 -3.25 -0.35 4.99
N LYS A 154 -3.29 -0.21 3.65
CA LYS A 154 -4.55 -0.22 2.88
C LYS A 154 -5.21 -1.59 2.87
N TYR A 155 -4.40 -2.65 2.96
CA TYR A 155 -4.84 -4.00 3.20
C TYR A 155 -4.44 -4.40 4.62
N PRO A 156 -5.25 -4.05 5.64
CA PRO A 156 -5.02 -4.52 6.99
C PRO A 156 -5.18 -6.04 7.10
N ARG A 157 -4.75 -6.58 8.24
CA ARG A 157 -4.91 -8.00 8.56
C ARG A 157 -6.37 -8.42 8.49
N GLY A 158 -6.63 -9.61 7.95
CA GLY A 158 -7.96 -10.16 7.71
C GLY A 158 -8.66 -9.61 6.45
N THR A 159 -8.07 -8.64 5.76
CA THR A 159 -8.68 -8.07 4.55
C THR A 159 -8.73 -9.09 3.44
N ARG A 160 -9.91 -9.22 2.85
CA ARG A 160 -10.15 -10.02 1.64
C ARG A 160 -10.15 -9.12 0.42
N PHE A 161 -9.55 -9.58 -0.65
CA PHE A 161 -9.55 -8.88 -1.94
C PHE A 161 -9.42 -9.89 -3.07
N ARG A 162 -9.78 -9.50 -4.29
CA ARG A 162 -9.74 -10.37 -5.45
C ARG A 162 -8.60 -10.02 -6.39
N VAL A 163 -7.96 -11.03 -6.96
CA VAL A 163 -6.94 -10.91 -8.00
C VAL A 163 -7.24 -11.96 -9.06
N ASN A 164 -7.47 -11.53 -10.28
CA ASN A 164 -7.88 -12.38 -11.41
C ASN A 164 -9.13 -13.23 -11.10
N GLY A 165 -10.07 -12.69 -10.33
CA GLY A 165 -11.29 -13.40 -9.91
C GLY A 165 -11.11 -14.36 -8.74
N GLU A 166 -9.88 -14.61 -8.29
CA GLU A 166 -9.61 -15.47 -7.12
C GLU A 166 -9.62 -14.64 -5.83
N GLU A 167 -10.17 -15.18 -4.73
CA GLU A 167 -10.28 -14.48 -3.45
C GLU A 167 -9.05 -14.75 -2.57
N LEU A 168 -8.33 -13.68 -2.25
CA LEU A 168 -7.13 -13.70 -1.41
C LEU A 168 -7.42 -13.00 -0.08
N VAL A 169 -6.66 -13.39 0.95
CA VAL A 169 -6.75 -12.79 2.29
C VAL A 169 -5.38 -12.45 2.85
N VAL A 170 -5.28 -11.32 3.55
CA VAL A 170 -4.12 -11.01 4.40
C VAL A 170 -4.28 -11.75 5.71
N CYS A 171 -3.45 -12.76 5.97
CA CYS A 171 -3.56 -13.57 7.19
C CYS A 171 -3.38 -12.73 8.46
N ILE A 172 -4.27 -12.90 9.45
CA ILE A 172 -4.22 -12.20 10.75
C ILE A 172 -2.97 -12.57 11.57
N GLY A 173 -2.54 -13.84 11.52
CA GLY A 173 -1.34 -14.31 12.22
C GLY A 173 -0.05 -13.82 11.55
N CYS A 174 0.30 -14.43 10.41
CA CYS A 174 1.59 -14.19 9.76
C CYS A 174 1.66 -12.99 8.79
N ARG A 175 0.56 -12.24 8.58
CA ARG A 175 0.49 -11.07 7.66
C ARG A 175 0.76 -11.38 6.19
N LYS A 176 0.95 -12.65 5.82
CA LYS A 176 1.15 -13.09 4.45
C LYS A 176 -0.18 -13.18 3.71
N VAL A 177 -0.14 -13.00 2.40
CA VAL A 177 -1.32 -13.15 1.53
C VAL A 177 -1.48 -14.61 1.13
N PHE A 178 -2.69 -15.14 1.24
CA PHE A 178 -3.01 -16.51 0.84
C PHE A 178 -4.33 -16.56 0.08
N MET A 179 -4.51 -17.61 -0.72
CA MET A 179 -5.79 -17.94 -1.32
C MET A 179 -6.77 -18.43 -0.26
N LEU A 180 -8.04 -18.07 -0.43
CA LEU A 180 -9.14 -18.58 0.37
C LEU A 180 -9.80 -19.75 -0.38
N GLU A 181 -9.46 -20.99 -0.02
CA GLU A 181 -10.05 -22.18 -0.66
C GLU A 181 -11.50 -22.45 -0.18
N SER A 182 -11.92 -21.83 0.92
CA SER A 182 -13.29 -22.01 1.44
C SER A 182 -13.83 -20.72 2.06
N LYS A 183 -15.13 -20.45 1.82
CA LYS A 183 -15.86 -19.28 2.32
C LYS A 183 -15.86 -19.15 3.86
N LYS A 184 -15.46 -20.21 4.58
CA LYS A 184 -15.57 -20.35 6.05
C LYS A 184 -14.35 -19.83 6.84
N VAL A 185 -13.19 -19.59 6.23
CA VAL A 185 -11.97 -19.31 7.02
C VAL A 185 -11.90 -17.84 7.49
N ARG A 186 -11.80 -17.65 8.82
CA ARG A 186 -11.70 -16.38 9.55
C ARG A 186 -10.35 -15.68 9.35
N GLY A 187 -10.07 -15.17 8.15
CA GLY A 187 -8.97 -14.24 7.94
C GLY A 187 -7.56 -14.78 8.24
N LYS A 188 -7.40 -16.10 8.38
CA LYS A 188 -6.14 -16.78 8.69
C LYS A 188 -5.76 -17.71 7.53
N CYS A 189 -4.47 -17.92 7.34
CA CYS A 189 -3.97 -18.93 6.42
C CYS A 189 -4.05 -20.33 7.05
N TYR A 190 -3.95 -21.38 6.23
CA TYR A 190 -4.00 -22.76 6.68
C TYR A 190 -3.01 -23.06 7.82
N ALA A 191 -1.75 -22.61 7.69
CA ALA A 191 -0.74 -22.78 8.72
C ALA A 191 -1.11 -22.07 10.05
N CYS A 192 -1.63 -20.85 9.99
CA CYS A 192 -2.11 -20.13 11.19
C CYS A 192 -3.46 -20.63 11.71
N GLY A 193 -4.23 -21.36 10.88
CA GLY A 193 -5.51 -21.97 11.22
C GLY A 193 -5.34 -23.24 12.05
N LYS A 194 -4.41 -24.12 11.66
CA LYS A 194 -4.12 -25.37 12.38
C LYS A 194 -3.67 -25.18 13.83
N ILE A 195 -3.06 -24.04 14.18
CA ILE A 195 -2.66 -23.74 15.55
C ILE A 195 -3.88 -23.63 16.50
N GLN A 196 -5.09 -23.41 15.98
CA GLN A 196 -6.30 -23.32 16.81
C GLN A 196 -7.15 -24.60 16.87
N GLU A 197 -6.91 -25.58 16.00
CA GLU A 197 -7.68 -26.84 16.05
C GLU A 197 -7.21 -27.76 17.18
N VAL A 198 -6.10 -27.44 17.85
CA VAL A 198 -5.56 -28.24 18.96
C VAL A 198 -6.16 -27.88 20.32
N ASP A 199 -6.83 -26.73 20.45
CA ASP A 199 -7.48 -26.28 21.70
C ASP A 199 -9.02 -26.21 21.53
N GLY A 200 -9.56 -27.18 20.80
CA GLY A 200 -10.97 -27.26 20.41
C GLY A 200 -11.88 -28.03 21.36
N SER A 201 -11.58 -28.09 22.66
CA SER A 201 -12.60 -28.45 23.66
C SER A 201 -13.08 -27.19 24.37
N ASP A 202 -14.29 -26.79 23.95
CA ASP A 202 -15.29 -26.18 24.82
C ASP A 202 -15.15 -24.69 25.14
N TRP A 203 -15.66 -23.80 24.26
CA TRP A 203 -16.20 -22.49 24.70
C TRP A 203 -17.36 -22.03 23.81
N GLY A 204 -18.52 -21.92 24.44
CA GLY A 204 -19.81 -21.55 23.86
C GLY A 204 -19.88 -20.16 23.24
N ALA A 205 -20.94 -19.95 22.46
CA ALA A 205 -21.20 -18.85 21.53
C ALA A 205 -21.34 -17.43 22.12
N GLY A 206 -20.82 -17.14 23.32
CA GLY A 206 -21.04 -15.87 24.02
C GLY A 206 -19.97 -14.78 23.86
N GLU A 207 -18.74 -15.09 23.40
CA GLU A 207 -17.59 -14.20 23.63
C GLU A 207 -16.86 -13.72 22.36
N VAL A 208 -17.60 -13.33 21.32
CA VAL A 208 -17.01 -12.72 20.11
C VAL A 208 -16.90 -11.19 20.23
N GLU A 209 -17.65 -10.56 21.15
CA GLU A 209 -17.63 -9.11 21.38
C GLU A 209 -16.40 -8.65 22.21
N ASN A 210 -15.81 -9.53 23.02
CA ASN A 210 -14.81 -9.16 24.04
C ASN A 210 -13.33 -9.23 23.57
N LEU A 211 -13.07 -9.85 22.42
CA LEU A 211 -11.73 -9.90 21.80
C LEU A 211 -11.40 -8.67 20.95
N ARG A 212 -12.40 -7.84 20.62
CA ARG A 212 -12.21 -6.58 19.89
C ARG A 212 -11.68 -5.46 20.79
N THR A 213 -11.97 -5.52 22.10
CA THR A 213 -11.62 -4.51 23.11
C THR A 213 -10.36 -4.84 23.93
N LYS A 214 -10.01 -6.12 24.11
CA LYS A 214 -8.83 -6.50 24.92
C LYS A 214 -7.47 -6.41 24.21
N ALA A 215 -7.45 -6.23 22.88
CA ALA A 215 -6.20 -6.15 22.10
C ALA A 215 -5.54 -4.74 22.05
N TRP A 216 -6.11 -3.74 22.74
CA TRP A 216 -5.57 -2.36 22.75
C TRP A 216 -4.84 -1.97 24.05
N LYS A 217 -4.84 -2.83 25.08
CA LYS A 217 -4.25 -2.51 26.41
C LYS A 217 -2.86 -3.09 26.69
N ARG A 218 -2.12 -3.56 25.69
CA ARG A 218 -0.70 -3.95 25.85
C ARG A 218 0.15 -3.40 24.70
N ALA A 219 0.29 -2.08 24.69
CA ALA A 219 1.40 -1.39 24.03
C ALA A 219 1.63 -0.01 24.70
N ASP A 220 1.59 0.04 26.04
CA ASP A 220 2.29 1.09 26.76
C ASP A 220 3.76 0.67 26.78
N PHE A 221 4.50 1.13 25.76
CA PHE A 221 5.96 1.03 25.76
C PHE A 221 6.48 2.16 26.65
N ASN A 222 6.85 1.75 27.86
CA ASN A 222 7.51 2.54 28.88
C ASN A 222 8.85 3.06 28.33
N PHE A 223 8.98 4.37 28.12
CA PHE A 223 10.28 5.03 27.93
C PHE A 223 10.80 5.37 29.34
N GLY A 224 11.51 4.42 29.96
CA GLY A 224 12.29 4.67 31.17
C GLY A 224 13.55 5.43 30.80
N ALA A 225 13.61 6.68 31.25
CA ALA A 225 14.79 7.53 31.22
C ALA A 225 15.91 6.91 32.08
N ASN A 226 17.12 6.86 31.53
CA ASN A 226 18.34 6.66 32.29
C ASN A 226 18.95 8.05 32.52
N SER A 227 18.82 8.55 33.74
CA SER A 227 19.72 9.49 34.42
C SER A 227 19.31 9.58 35.88
#